data_AF-A0A7F8R830-F1
#
_entry.id   AF-A0A7F8R830-F1
#
_cell.length_a   1.000
_cell.length_b   1.000
_cell.length_c   1.000
_cell.angle_alpha   90.00
_cell.angle_beta   90.00
_cell.angle_gamma   90.00
#
_symmetry.space_group_name_H-M   'P 1'
#
loop_
_entity.id
_entity.type
_entity.pdbx_description
1 polymer ?
#
loop_
_entity_poly.entity_id
_entity_poly.type
_entity_poly.pdbx_seq_one_letter_code
_entity_poly.pdbx_strand_id
1 'polypeptide(L)'
;MADKYEEEQFFEILAKEASKGDQMIFTCKPCKFIIKTLRKILGHNITQEAIKQVMSRVCRKTLAPKTLCNEIVTKYLRAITQGLLNDKSPHEICVKIKLCRPEIGLGASGALPHPGKKHRLFSNHRQFPPS
;
A
#
# COMPACT_ATOMS: atom_id res chain seq x y z
N MET A 1 -29.91 22.08 -27.71
CA MET A 1 -28.72 21.26 -27.97
C MET A 1 -27.62 21.78 -27.05
N ALA A 2 -26.98 20.87 -26.31
CA ALA A 2 -25.74 20.99 -25.52
C ALA A 2 -25.45 22.34 -24.83
N ASP A 3 -25.81 22.46 -23.54
CA ASP A 3 -25.03 23.28 -22.57
C ASP A 3 -25.46 23.13 -21.08
N LYS A 4 -26.41 22.23 -20.76
CA LYS A 4 -26.92 22.09 -19.37
C LYS A 4 -26.43 20.86 -18.61
N TYR A 5 -25.68 19.96 -19.26
CA TYR A 5 -25.29 18.65 -18.70
C TYR A 5 -23.86 18.56 -18.16
N GLU A 6 -23.05 19.61 -18.34
CA GLU A 6 -21.61 19.60 -17.99
C GLU A 6 -21.33 20.06 -16.55
N GLU A 7 -22.09 21.01 -15.99
CA GLU A 7 -21.88 21.47 -14.61
C GLU A 7 -22.35 20.44 -13.56
N GLU A 8 -23.48 19.75 -13.79
CA GLU A 8 -24.03 18.80 -12.81
C GLU A 8 -23.21 17.50 -12.72
N GLN A 9 -22.50 17.13 -13.78
CA GLN A 9 -21.58 15.97 -13.80
C GLN A 9 -20.26 16.26 -13.09
N PHE A 10 -19.81 17.52 -13.08
CA PHE A 10 -18.54 17.90 -12.47
C PHE A 10 -18.61 17.87 -10.93
N PHE A 11 -19.74 18.28 -10.35
CA PHE A 11 -19.95 18.26 -8.90
C PHE A 11 -20.16 16.85 -8.32
N GLU A 12 -20.79 15.94 -9.06
CA GLU A 12 -20.93 14.51 -8.67
C GLU A 12 -19.58 13.79 -8.64
N ILE A 13 -18.67 14.09 -9.58
CA ILE A 13 -17.33 13.50 -9.64
C ILE A 13 -16.50 13.93 -8.41
N LEU A 14 -16.57 15.19 -7.99
CA LEU A 14 -15.82 15.70 -6.84
C LEU A 14 -16.28 15.08 -5.51
N ALA A 15 -17.59 14.87 -5.33
CA ALA A 15 -18.13 14.20 -4.14
C ALA A 15 -17.73 12.71 -4.07
N LYS A 16 -17.65 12.04 -5.23
CA LYS A 16 -17.24 10.63 -5.35
C LYS A 16 -15.75 10.43 -5.10
N GLU A 17 -14.90 11.42 -5.40
CA GLU A 17 -13.46 11.39 -5.11
C GLU A 17 -13.16 11.68 -3.63
N ALA A 18 -13.93 12.54 -2.95
CA ALA A 18 -13.80 12.80 -1.51
C ALA A 18 -14.13 11.56 -0.67
N SER A 19 -15.20 10.83 -1.01
CA SER A 19 -15.59 9.59 -0.34
C SER A 19 -14.62 8.42 -0.58
N LYS A 20 -13.90 8.43 -1.73
CA LYS A 20 -12.90 7.40 -2.05
C LYS A 20 -11.63 7.53 -1.21
N GLY A 21 -11.38 8.70 -0.62
CA GLY A 21 -10.26 8.95 0.27
C GLY A 21 -10.26 8.11 1.54
N ASP A 22 -11.43 7.93 2.15
CA ASP A 22 -11.61 7.16 3.38
C ASP A 22 -11.57 5.64 3.09
N GLN A 23 -12.28 5.19 2.05
CA GLN A 23 -12.26 3.79 1.59
C GLN A 23 -10.84 3.28 1.25
N MET A 24 -10.00 4.14 0.66
CA MET A 24 -8.61 3.79 0.30
C MET A 24 -7.73 3.61 1.55
N ILE A 25 -8.02 4.29 2.66
CA ILE A 25 -7.29 4.09 3.93
C ILE A 25 -7.63 2.71 4.52
N PHE A 26 -8.91 2.34 4.53
CA PHE A 26 -9.37 1.05 5.06
C PHE A 26 -8.90 -0.16 4.22
N THR A 27 -8.63 0.03 2.94
CA THR A 27 -8.14 -1.02 2.03
C THR A 27 -6.60 -1.05 1.90
N CYS A 28 -5.91 0.05 2.19
CA CYS A 28 -4.45 0.14 2.06
C CYS A 28 -3.70 -0.76 3.06
N LYS A 29 -4.09 -0.72 4.34
CA LYS A 29 -3.49 -1.57 5.39
C LYS A 29 -3.62 -3.07 5.07
N PRO A 30 -4.82 -3.62 4.80
CA PRO A 30 -4.96 -5.03 4.47
C PRO A 30 -4.25 -5.39 3.17
N CYS A 31 -4.26 -4.53 2.14
CA CYS A 31 -3.49 -4.76 0.93
C CYS A 31 -1.99 -4.96 1.24
N LYS A 32 -1.37 -4.00 1.95
CA LYS A 32 0.06 -4.07 2.30
C LYS A 32 0.37 -5.34 3.11
N PHE A 33 -0.51 -5.74 4.01
CA PHE A 33 -0.34 -6.94 4.81
C PHE A 33 -0.38 -8.22 3.95
N ILE A 34 -1.32 -8.32 3.01
CA ILE A 34 -1.40 -9.44 2.06
C ILE A 34 -0.10 -9.54 1.26
N ILE A 35 0.39 -8.43 0.69
CA ILE A 35 1.63 -8.45 -0.12
C ILE A 35 2.85 -8.88 0.72
N LYS A 36 2.99 -8.36 1.94
CA LYS A 36 4.07 -8.77 2.86
C LYS A 36 3.99 -10.26 3.18
N THR A 37 2.79 -10.78 3.40
CA THR A 37 2.56 -12.19 3.70
C THR A 37 2.90 -13.06 2.49
N LEU A 38 2.55 -12.64 1.28
CA LEU A 38 2.94 -13.30 0.04
C LEU A 38 4.46 -13.40 -0.08
N ARG A 39 5.20 -12.29 0.06
CA ARG A 39 6.67 -12.29 0.03
C ARG A 39 7.26 -13.23 1.09
N LYS A 40 6.70 -13.23 2.31
CA LYS A 40 7.16 -14.10 3.40
C LYS A 40 6.95 -15.59 3.09
N ILE A 41 5.85 -15.96 2.43
CA ILE A 41 5.58 -17.35 2.06
C ILE A 41 6.40 -17.78 0.84
N LEU A 42 6.58 -16.89 -0.14
CA LEU A 42 7.31 -17.19 -1.37
C LEU A 42 8.83 -17.25 -1.14
N GLY A 43 9.37 -16.45 -0.21
CA GLY A 43 10.80 -16.41 0.06
C GLY A 43 11.59 -16.05 -1.19
N HIS A 44 12.49 -16.95 -1.61
CA HIS A 44 13.27 -16.80 -2.85
C HIS A 44 12.56 -17.34 -4.10
N ASN A 45 11.45 -18.05 -3.95
CA ASN A 45 10.74 -18.71 -5.05
C ASN A 45 9.60 -17.82 -5.57
N ILE A 46 9.95 -16.67 -6.14
CA ILE A 46 8.98 -15.73 -6.73
C ILE A 46 8.76 -16.10 -8.21
N THR A 47 7.91 -17.10 -8.45
CA THR A 47 7.47 -17.47 -9.81
C THR A 47 5.98 -17.24 -9.99
N GLN A 48 5.53 -17.11 -11.24
CA GLN A 48 4.11 -16.88 -11.53
C GLN A 48 3.21 -17.99 -10.95
N GLU A 49 3.63 -19.25 -11.05
CA GLU A 49 2.88 -20.39 -10.50
C GLU A 49 2.89 -20.40 -8.97
N ALA A 50 4.04 -20.15 -8.34
CA ALA A 50 4.13 -20.07 -6.89
C ALA A 50 3.25 -18.94 -6.34
N ILE A 51 3.26 -17.77 -6.98
CA ILE A 51 2.40 -16.64 -6.61
C ILE A 51 0.92 -17.04 -6.70
N LYS A 52 0.47 -17.63 -7.81
CA LYS A 52 -0.94 -18.06 -7.98
C LYS A 52 -1.36 -19.07 -6.90
N GLN A 53 -0.52 -20.06 -6.62
CA GLN A 53 -0.76 -21.07 -5.58
C GLN A 53 -0.89 -20.43 -4.18
N VAL A 54 0.04 -19.53 -3.84
CA VAL A 54 0.07 -18.89 -2.51
C VAL A 54 -1.07 -17.88 -2.36
N MET A 55 -1.42 -17.13 -3.41
CA MET A 55 -2.53 -16.19 -3.45
C MET A 55 -3.86 -16.82 -3.01
N SER A 56 -4.18 -18.03 -3.48
CA SER A 56 -5.38 -18.77 -3.06
C SER A 56 -5.38 -19.14 -1.57
N ARG A 57 -4.20 -19.21 -0.95
CA ARG A 57 -4.01 -19.61 0.46
C ARG A 57 -3.75 -18.44 1.40
N VAL A 58 -3.32 -17.29 0.88
CA VAL A 58 -2.91 -16.13 1.68
C VAL A 58 -4.06 -15.58 2.52
N CYS A 59 -5.29 -15.65 2.01
CA CYS A 59 -6.50 -15.22 2.73
C CYS A 59 -6.85 -16.10 3.93
N ARG A 60 -6.26 -17.30 4.05
CA ARG A 60 -6.36 -18.14 5.25
C ARG A 60 -5.28 -17.81 6.29
N LYS A 61 -4.20 -17.14 5.87
CA LYS A 61 -3.04 -16.79 6.73
C LYS A 61 -3.00 -15.31 7.12
N THR A 62 -3.99 -14.54 6.71
CA THR A 62 -4.04 -13.08 6.89
C THR A 62 -5.14 -12.72 7.88
N LEU A 63 -4.92 -11.67 8.69
CA LEU A 63 -5.92 -11.12 9.62
C LEU A 63 -7.04 -10.29 8.93
N ALA A 64 -6.95 -10.08 7.61
CA ALA A 64 -7.96 -9.35 6.86
C ALA A 64 -9.24 -10.19 6.70
N PRO A 65 -10.42 -9.56 6.60
CA PRO A 65 -11.66 -10.27 6.35
C PRO A 65 -11.55 -11.11 5.07
N LYS A 66 -11.98 -12.39 5.14
CA LYS A 66 -11.84 -13.35 4.03
C LYS A 66 -12.44 -12.83 2.73
N THR A 67 -13.62 -12.20 2.81
CA THR A 67 -14.32 -11.63 1.66
C THR A 67 -13.49 -10.54 0.98
N LEU A 68 -12.97 -9.59 1.77
CA LEU A 68 -12.12 -8.52 1.30
C LEU A 68 -10.81 -9.05 0.69
N CYS A 69 -10.16 -10.01 1.36
CA CYS A 69 -8.94 -10.61 0.86
C CYS A 69 -9.18 -11.34 -0.47
N ASN A 70 -10.24 -12.14 -0.57
CA ASN A 70 -10.58 -12.86 -1.79
C ASN A 70 -10.89 -11.90 -2.94
N GLU A 71 -11.62 -10.82 -2.67
CA GLU A 71 -11.90 -9.80 -3.69
C GLU A 71 -10.60 -9.16 -4.20
N ILE A 72 -9.71 -8.73 -3.28
CA ILE A 72 -8.42 -8.14 -3.64
C ILE A 72 -7.56 -9.12 -4.44
N VAL A 73 -7.42 -10.35 -3.96
CA VAL A 73 -6.59 -11.37 -4.60
C VAL A 73 -7.14 -11.74 -5.97
N THR A 74 -8.44 -11.94 -6.11
CA THR A 74 -9.07 -12.40 -7.36
C THR A 74 -9.04 -11.29 -8.41
N LYS A 75 -9.42 -10.07 -8.02
CA LYS A 75 -9.51 -8.93 -8.92
C LYS A 75 -8.13 -8.41 -9.36
N TYR A 76 -7.15 -8.47 -8.46
CA TYR A 76 -5.83 -7.89 -8.69
C TYR A 76 -4.70 -8.91 -8.82
N LEU A 77 -5.03 -10.21 -8.98
CA LEU A 77 -4.06 -11.30 -9.09
C LEU A 77 -2.93 -10.98 -10.07
N ARG A 78 -3.29 -10.57 -11.29
CA ARG A 78 -2.35 -10.25 -12.37
C ARG A 78 -1.43 -9.09 -11.99
N ALA A 79 -2.00 -8.00 -11.48
CA ALA A 79 -1.25 -6.80 -11.10
C ALA A 79 -0.30 -7.06 -9.94
N ILE A 80 -0.73 -7.81 -8.92
CA ILE A 80 0.12 -8.17 -7.79
C ILE A 80 1.21 -9.15 -8.22
N THR A 81 0.88 -10.14 -9.06
CA THR A 81 1.87 -11.08 -9.61
C THR A 81 2.98 -10.34 -10.33
N GLN A 82 2.60 -9.43 -11.23
CA GLN A 82 3.56 -8.57 -11.92
C GLN A 82 4.33 -7.69 -10.94
N GLY A 83 3.67 -7.11 -9.93
CA GLY A 83 4.35 -6.34 -8.89
C GLY A 83 5.42 -7.12 -8.14
N LEU A 84 5.12 -8.35 -7.74
CA LEU A 84 6.06 -9.23 -7.06
C LEU A 84 7.22 -9.67 -7.95
N LEU A 85 6.96 -10.00 -9.22
CA LEU A 85 8.00 -10.36 -10.20
C LEU A 85 8.94 -9.19 -10.54
N ASN A 86 8.44 -7.96 -10.47
CA ASN A 86 9.24 -6.74 -10.68
C ASN A 86 9.86 -6.21 -9.38
N ASP A 87 9.88 -7.02 -8.31
CA ASP A 87 10.41 -6.67 -7.00
C ASP A 87 9.86 -5.37 -6.38
N LYS A 88 8.63 -4.99 -6.74
CA LYS A 88 7.98 -3.75 -6.26
C LYS A 88 7.63 -3.82 -4.79
N SER A 89 7.72 -2.70 -4.09
CA SER A 89 7.38 -2.63 -2.67
C SER A 89 5.88 -2.90 -2.44
N PRO A 90 5.49 -3.41 -1.24
CA PRO A 90 4.07 -3.60 -0.90
C PRO A 90 3.22 -2.35 -1.08
N HIS A 91 3.80 -1.17 -0.85
CA HIS A 91 3.09 0.09 -1.02
C HIS A 91 2.86 0.39 -2.52
N GLU A 92 3.90 0.35 -3.35
CA GLU A 92 3.78 0.58 -4.80
C GLU A 92 2.77 -0.35 -5.46
N ILE A 93 2.77 -1.64 -5.09
CA ILE A 93 1.81 -2.61 -5.61
C ILE A 93 0.39 -2.19 -5.24
N CYS A 94 0.15 -1.83 -3.98
CA CYS A 94 -1.15 -1.39 -3.49
C CYS A 94 -1.59 -0.05 -4.09
N VAL A 95 -0.66 0.86 -4.40
CA VAL A 95 -0.93 2.12 -5.12
C VAL A 95 -1.34 1.82 -6.56
N LYS A 96 -0.62 0.92 -7.24
CA LYS A 96 -0.91 0.54 -8.63
C LYS A 96 -2.31 -0.05 -8.81
N ILE A 97 -2.81 -0.75 -7.79
CA ILE A 97 -4.17 -1.31 -7.80
C ILE A 97 -5.21 -0.39 -7.16
N LYS A 98 -4.84 0.87 -6.90
CA LYS A 98 -5.68 1.93 -6.32
C LYS A 98 -6.28 1.56 -4.96
N LEU A 99 -5.56 0.75 -4.17
CA LEU A 99 -5.91 0.43 -2.78
C LEU A 99 -5.11 1.26 -1.77
N CYS A 100 -4.05 1.94 -2.19
CA CYS A 100 -3.33 2.95 -1.38
C CYS A 100 -3.17 4.24 -2.17
N ARG A 101 -3.21 5.39 -1.50
CA ARG A 101 -2.81 6.65 -2.13
C ARG A 101 -1.31 6.62 -2.45
N PRO A 102 -0.88 7.18 -3.59
CA PRO A 102 0.53 7.45 -3.82
C PRO A 102 1.05 8.36 -2.71
N GLU A 103 2.28 8.16 -2.27
CA GLU A 103 2.97 9.10 -1.38
C GLU A 103 3.25 10.40 -2.15
N ILE A 104 2.26 11.29 -2.19
CA ILE A 104 2.45 12.68 -2.59
C ILE A 104 2.95 13.38 -1.34
N GLY A 105 4.17 13.92 -1.40
CA GLY A 105 4.89 14.48 -0.25
C GLY A 105 4.25 15.72 0.36
N LEU A 106 3.10 15.56 1.02
CA LEU A 106 2.50 16.47 1.99
C LEU A 106 1.78 15.62 3.04
N GLY A 107 2.16 15.78 4.30
CA GLY A 107 1.83 14.85 5.37
C GLY A 107 0.39 14.86 5.89
N ALA A 108 0.16 13.89 6.78
CA ALA A 108 -0.92 13.72 7.77
C ALA A 108 -2.18 12.94 7.36
N SER A 109 -2.13 11.61 7.52
CA SER A 109 -2.84 10.90 8.60
C SER A 109 -2.70 9.38 8.45
N GLY A 110 -2.00 8.72 9.37
CA GLY A 110 -2.11 7.25 9.51
C GLY A 110 -0.89 6.43 9.95
N ALA A 111 0.23 7.04 10.37
CA ALA A 111 1.30 6.32 11.06
C ALA A 111 1.69 7.08 12.33
N LEU A 112 1.12 6.64 13.45
CA LEU A 112 1.64 6.95 14.77
C LEU A 112 3.09 6.39 14.83
N PRO A 113 4.12 7.21 15.08
CA PRO A 113 5.46 6.71 15.31
C PRO A 113 5.49 5.92 16.62
N HIS A 114 5.93 4.68 16.54
CA HIS A 114 6.19 3.86 17.72
C HIS A 114 7.29 4.53 18.57
N PRO A 115 7.13 4.67 19.89
CA PRO A 115 8.20 5.16 20.74
C PRO A 115 9.23 4.03 20.92
N GLY A 116 10.46 4.28 20.44
CA GLY A 116 11.63 3.57 20.95
C GLY A 116 12.51 2.91 19.89
N LYS A 117 13.46 3.68 19.35
CA LYS A 117 14.89 3.32 19.36
C LYS A 117 15.72 4.60 19.52
N LYS A 118 16.13 4.86 20.75
CA LYS A 118 17.19 5.82 21.09
C LYS A 118 18.48 5.35 20.43
N HIS A 119 18.95 6.05 19.40
CA HIS A 119 20.34 5.92 18.97
C HIS A 119 21.17 6.83 19.88
N ARG A 120 21.80 6.24 20.89
CA ARG A 120 22.76 6.92 21.77
C ARG A 120 24.11 7.02 21.04
N LEU A 121 24.65 8.24 21.09
CA LEU A 121 26.07 8.64 21.15
C LEU A 121 27.01 8.18 20.03
N PHE A 122 27.70 9.17 19.43
CA PHE A 122 29.06 9.47 19.89
C PHE A 122 29.27 10.98 19.96
N SER A 123 29.39 11.50 21.19
CA SER A 123 30.13 12.72 21.47
C SER A 123 31.58 12.48 21.09
N ASN A 124 32.10 13.17 20.08
CA ASN A 124 33.53 13.40 19.97
C ASN A 124 33.76 14.90 19.80
N HIS A 125 34.18 15.48 20.92
CA HIS A 125 34.76 16.79 21.08
C HIS A 125 35.89 16.97 20.06
N ARG A 126 35.76 17.91 19.12
CA ARG A 126 36.91 18.42 18.37
C ARG A 126 37.05 19.89 18.70
N GLN A 127 37.95 20.14 19.65
CA GLN A 127 38.51 21.43 20.00
C GLN A 127 38.73 22.31 18.77
N PHE A 128 38.28 23.56 18.86
CA PHE A 128 38.88 24.70 18.17
C PHE A 128 40.35 24.83 18.60
N PRO A 129 41.34 24.88 17.69
CA PRO A 129 42.66 25.38 18.04
C PRO A 129 42.68 26.92 17.95
N PRO A 130 43.31 27.63 18.90
CA PRO A 130 43.62 29.06 18.76
C PRO A 130 44.98 29.24 18.08
N SER A 131 45.08 30.21 17.17
CA SER A 131 46.32 30.88 16.75
C SER A 131 45.96 32.24 16.15
#